data_AF-A0A9N7YET7-F1
#
_entry.id   AF-A0A9N7YET7-F1
#
_cell.length_a   1.000
_cell.length_b   1.000
_cell.length_c   1.000
_cell.angle_alpha   90.00
_cell.angle_beta   90.00
_cell.angle_gamma   90.00
#
_symmetry.space_group_name_H-M   'P 1'
#
loop_
_entity.id
_entity.type
_entity.pdbx_description
1 polymer ?
#
loop_
_entity_poly.entity_id
_entity_poly.type
_entity_poly.pdbx_seq_one_letter_code
_entity_poly.pdbx_strand_id
1 'polypeptide(L)'
;MQLLRSLKAKLIDILSGDADFVLQHAHSRSLLSEPGYQRVKACRVPGEKVTDLLDHILQRGPEAARGLLELLKDQDLQETFPLLCFVKDLRVTTVPSEATRKKKQAPETEEIIPVQRICRNRSRLVTEKQLMTVARAIGRSWREIGRLALDIPSVKLEQIEEDKSQHVERVFAMLGHWRTCQREEATAAHLHSLLSQDDWALPPERIDFLLETV
;
A
#
# COMPACT_ATOMS: atom_id res chain seq x y z
N MET A 1 7.23 -15.19 5.86
CA MET A 1 5.92 -15.83 6.17
C MET A 1 5.10 -15.07 7.21
N GLN A 2 5.68 -14.46 8.26
CA GLN A 2 4.91 -13.68 9.25
C GLN A 2 4.24 -12.43 8.67
N LEU A 3 4.88 -11.78 7.69
CA LEU A 3 4.36 -10.55 7.08
C LEU A 3 3.05 -10.75 6.29
N LEU A 4 2.92 -11.87 5.57
CA LEU A 4 1.67 -12.17 4.86
C LEU A 4 0.53 -12.47 5.86
N ARG A 5 0.84 -13.09 7.00
CA ARG A 5 -0.14 -13.30 8.08
C ARG A 5 -0.58 -11.99 8.74
N SER A 6 0.32 -11.04 8.97
CA SER A 6 -0.04 -9.72 9.52
C SER A 6 -0.82 -8.86 8.52
N LEU A 7 -0.54 -9.01 7.22
CA LEU A 7 -1.27 -8.32 6.16
C LEU A 7 -2.59 -8.99 5.81
N LYS A 8 -2.78 -10.27 6.18
CA LYS A 8 -3.97 -11.06 5.85
C LYS A 8 -5.27 -10.33 6.18
N ALA A 9 -5.40 -9.76 7.38
CA ALA A 9 -6.61 -9.06 7.79
C ALA A 9 -6.93 -7.84 6.89
N LYS A 10 -5.90 -7.08 6.51
CA LYS A 10 -6.05 -5.94 5.59
C LYS A 10 -6.34 -6.38 4.16
N LEU A 11 -5.69 -7.46 3.71
CA LEU A 11 -5.95 -8.03 2.40
C LEU A 11 -7.38 -8.56 2.30
N ILE A 12 -7.90 -9.21 3.35
CA ILE A 12 -9.29 -9.67 3.40
C ILE A 12 -10.23 -8.47 3.23
N ASP A 13 -10.05 -7.42 4.01
CA ASP A 13 -10.90 -6.23 3.95
C ASP A 13 -10.92 -5.61 2.55
N ILE A 14 -9.75 -5.45 1.93
CA ILE A 14 -9.61 -4.84 0.60
C ILE A 14 -10.15 -5.74 -0.52
N LEU A 15 -9.67 -6.99 -0.58
CA LEU A 15 -10.03 -7.95 -1.62
C LEU A 15 -11.48 -8.43 -1.50
N SER A 16 -12.10 -8.28 -0.32
CA SER A 16 -13.52 -8.60 -0.14
C SER A 16 -14.45 -7.71 -0.98
N GLY A 17 -13.97 -6.56 -1.45
CA GLY A 17 -14.70 -5.69 -2.37
C GLY A 17 -15.08 -6.38 -3.69
N ASP A 18 -14.23 -7.29 -4.19
CA ASP A 18 -14.54 -8.15 -5.34
C ASP A 18 -13.80 -9.50 -5.23
N ALA A 19 -14.32 -10.34 -4.33
CA ALA A 19 -13.70 -11.63 -4.03
C ALA A 19 -13.71 -12.61 -5.21
N ASP A 20 -14.65 -12.48 -6.15
CA ASP A 20 -14.74 -13.35 -7.33
C ASP A 20 -13.68 -12.98 -8.37
N PHE A 21 -13.44 -11.68 -8.59
CA PHE A 21 -12.35 -11.21 -9.45
C PHE A 21 -10.99 -11.72 -8.97
N VAL A 22 -10.72 -11.63 -7.67
CA VAL A 22 -9.45 -12.08 -7.07
C VAL A 22 -9.31 -13.59 -7.17
N LEU A 23 -10.39 -14.33 -6.92
CA LEU A 23 -10.40 -15.79 -7.03
C LEU A 23 -10.10 -16.26 -8.46
N GLN A 24 -10.66 -15.58 -9.47
CA GLN A 24 -10.41 -15.88 -10.88
C GLN A 24 -8.95 -15.63 -11.27
N HIS A 25 -8.38 -14.51 -10.84
CA HIS A 25 -6.97 -14.20 -11.08
C HIS A 25 -6.04 -15.18 -10.34
N ALA A 26 -6.38 -15.58 -9.11
CA ALA A 26 -5.59 -16.55 -8.37
C ALA A 26 -5.58 -17.93 -9.05
N HIS A 27 -6.70 -18.29 -9.71
CA HIS A 27 -6.81 -19.51 -10.50
C HIS A 27 -6.02 -19.43 -11.81
N SER A 28 -6.08 -18.31 -12.54
CA SER A 28 -5.32 -18.13 -13.79
C SER A 28 -3.81 -18.23 -13.58
N ARG A 29 -3.31 -17.78 -12.42
CA ARG A 29 -1.91 -17.92 -11.99
C ARG A 29 -1.59 -19.28 -11.36
N SER A 30 -2.52 -20.24 -11.36
CA SER A 30 -2.36 -21.58 -10.76
C SER A 30 -1.89 -21.54 -9.29
N LEU A 31 -2.30 -20.50 -8.53
CA LEU A 31 -1.97 -20.36 -7.10
C LEU A 31 -2.76 -21.33 -6.24
N LEU A 32 -3.94 -21.72 -6.72
CA LEU A 32 -4.81 -22.72 -6.12
C LEU A 32 -4.76 -24.01 -6.94
N SER A 33 -4.91 -25.13 -6.26
CA SER A 33 -5.29 -26.38 -6.93
C SER A 33 -6.77 -26.31 -7.34
N GLU A 34 -7.15 -26.99 -8.42
CA GLU A 34 -8.54 -27.10 -8.88
C GLU A 34 -9.56 -27.39 -7.73
N PRO A 35 -9.32 -28.38 -6.84
CA PRO A 35 -10.21 -28.61 -5.69
C PRO A 35 -10.21 -27.47 -4.67
N GLY A 36 -9.09 -26.75 -4.52
CA GLY A 36 -9.01 -25.57 -3.66
C GLY A 36 -9.82 -24.40 -4.22
N TYR A 37 -9.75 -24.16 -5.53
CA TYR A 37 -10.55 -23.15 -6.21
C TYR A 37 -12.05 -23.42 -6.07
N GLN A 38 -12.51 -24.64 -6.34
CA GLN A 38 -13.94 -24.99 -6.23
C GLN A 38 -14.45 -24.84 -4.78
N ARG A 39 -13.63 -25.19 -3.79
CA ARG A 39 -13.97 -25.02 -2.37
C ARG A 39 -14.13 -23.54 -2.02
N VAL A 40 -13.18 -22.70 -2.41
CA VAL A 40 -13.24 -21.25 -2.15
C VAL A 40 -14.41 -20.63 -2.93
N LYS A 41 -14.64 -21.05 -4.17
CA LYS A 41 -15.77 -20.61 -5.01
C LYS A 41 -17.13 -20.93 -4.41
N ALA A 42 -17.25 -22.07 -3.72
CA ALA A 42 -18.48 -22.47 -3.05
C ALA A 42 -18.83 -21.56 -1.86
N CYS A 43 -17.86 -20.81 -1.32
CA CYS A 43 -18.09 -19.87 -0.25
C CYS A 43 -18.87 -18.64 -0.74
N ARG A 44 -19.99 -18.32 -0.08
CA ARG A 44 -20.91 -17.23 -0.50
C ARG A 44 -20.54 -15.88 0.08
N VAL A 45 -19.78 -15.85 1.17
CA VAL A 45 -19.40 -14.63 1.88
C VAL A 45 -18.07 -14.12 1.30
N PRO A 46 -18.00 -12.90 0.74
CA PRO A 46 -16.78 -12.38 0.11
C PRO A 46 -15.57 -12.34 1.06
N GLY A 47 -15.78 -11.92 2.31
CA GLY A 47 -14.71 -11.89 3.33
C GLY A 47 -14.18 -13.28 3.69
N GLU A 48 -15.06 -14.27 3.87
CA GLU A 48 -14.65 -15.65 4.13
C GLU A 48 -14.00 -16.29 2.90
N LYS A 49 -14.54 -16.03 1.71
CA LYS A 49 -13.98 -16.47 0.43
C LYS A 49 -12.52 -16.04 0.29
N VAL A 50 -12.22 -14.76 0.53
CA VAL A 50 -10.84 -14.26 0.49
C VAL A 50 -10.00 -14.86 1.64
N THR A 51 -10.59 -15.02 2.82
CA THR A 51 -9.88 -15.63 3.96
C THR A 51 -9.42 -17.05 3.63
N ASP A 52 -10.33 -17.86 3.08
CA ASP A 52 -10.07 -19.24 2.67
C ASP A 52 -9.08 -19.31 1.51
N LEU A 53 -9.14 -18.36 0.56
CA LEU A 53 -8.16 -18.21 -0.51
C LEU A 53 -6.75 -18.03 0.07
N LEU A 54 -6.61 -17.04 0.97
CA LEU A 54 -5.33 -16.70 1.58
C LEU A 54 -4.80 -17.86 2.45
N ASP A 55 -5.69 -18.56 3.17
CA ASP A 55 -5.30 -19.72 3.96
C ASP A 55 -4.85 -20.91 3.11
N HIS A 56 -5.54 -21.20 2.01
CA HIS A 56 -5.09 -22.24 1.07
C HIS A 56 -3.70 -21.91 0.49
N ILE A 57 -3.46 -20.65 0.14
CA ILE A 57 -2.16 -20.21 -0.38
C ILE A 57 -1.07 -20.32 0.68
N LEU A 58 -1.36 -19.92 1.92
CA LEU A 58 -0.44 -20.03 3.06
C LEU A 58 -0.14 -21.49 3.42
N GLN A 59 -1.11 -22.41 3.30
CA GLN A 59 -0.93 -23.84 3.52
C GLN A 59 -0.11 -24.50 2.42
N ARG A 60 -0.25 -24.06 1.16
CA ARG A 60 0.50 -24.61 0.02
C ARG A 60 1.99 -24.29 0.07
N GLY A 61 2.36 -23.16 0.66
CA GLY A 61 3.74 -22.83 0.99
C GLY A 61 4.25 -21.52 0.40
N PRO A 62 5.55 -21.24 0.54
CA PRO A 62 6.14 -19.94 0.24
C PRO A 62 6.09 -19.56 -1.26
N GLU A 63 6.12 -20.55 -2.16
CA GLU A 63 6.03 -20.30 -3.61
C GLU A 63 4.66 -19.77 -4.02
N ALA A 64 3.58 -20.36 -3.48
CA ALA A 64 2.23 -19.87 -3.71
C ALA A 64 2.02 -18.48 -3.10
N ALA A 65 2.59 -18.24 -1.90
CA ALA A 65 2.56 -16.93 -1.26
C ALA A 65 3.29 -15.85 -2.07
N ARG A 66 4.40 -16.20 -2.74
CA ARG A 66 5.10 -15.30 -3.68
C ARG A 66 4.25 -15.00 -4.89
N GLY A 67 3.67 -16.03 -5.52
CA GLY A 67 2.81 -15.84 -6.68
C GLY A 67 1.57 -14.98 -6.35
N LEU A 68 1.01 -15.10 -5.14
CA LEU A 68 -0.03 -14.18 -4.67
C LEU A 68 0.48 -12.75 -4.55
N LEU A 69 1.67 -12.54 -4.01
CA LEU A 69 2.27 -11.20 -3.90
C LEU A 69 2.55 -10.58 -5.26
N GLU A 70 2.94 -11.37 -6.27
CA GLU A 70 3.06 -10.90 -7.65
C GLU A 70 1.70 -10.54 -8.25
N LEU A 71 0.68 -11.38 -8.04
CA LEU A 71 -0.68 -11.10 -8.47
C LEU A 71 -1.25 -9.84 -7.82
N LEU A 72 -0.96 -9.59 -6.54
CA LEU A 72 -1.35 -8.36 -5.87
C LEU A 72 -0.64 -7.12 -6.44
N LYS A 73 0.48 -7.28 -7.15
CA LYS A 73 1.19 -6.20 -7.84
C LYS A 73 0.75 -5.99 -9.28
N ASP A 74 -0.03 -6.91 -9.85
CA ASP A 74 -0.53 -6.78 -11.21
C ASP A 74 -1.38 -5.52 -11.35
N GLN A 75 -1.22 -4.85 -12.50
CA GLN A 75 -1.89 -3.58 -12.77
C GLN A 75 -3.41 -3.71 -12.68
N ASP A 76 -3.97 -4.80 -13.22
CA ASP A 76 -5.42 -5.06 -13.22
C ASP A 76 -6.00 -5.17 -11.80
N LEU A 77 -5.25 -5.80 -10.88
CA LEU A 77 -5.66 -5.89 -9.47
C LEU A 77 -5.49 -4.56 -8.75
N GLN A 78 -4.49 -3.77 -9.10
CA GLN A 78 -4.24 -2.46 -8.49
C GLN A 78 -5.24 -1.41 -8.95
N GLU A 79 -5.71 -1.49 -10.19
CA GLU A 79 -6.80 -0.65 -10.71
C GLU A 79 -8.14 -1.02 -10.04
N THR A 80 -8.40 -2.32 -9.87
CA THR A 80 -9.61 -2.81 -9.21
C THR A 80 -9.60 -2.53 -7.70
N PHE A 81 -8.43 -2.64 -7.08
CA PHE A 81 -8.22 -2.43 -5.65
C PHE A 81 -7.11 -1.41 -5.40
N PRO A 82 -7.38 -0.10 -5.52
CA PRO A 82 -6.38 0.95 -5.32
C PRO A 82 -5.80 0.98 -3.89
N LEU A 83 -6.51 0.37 -2.94
CA LEU A 83 -6.03 0.18 -1.57
C LEU A 83 -4.88 -0.84 -1.46
N LEU A 84 -4.59 -1.62 -2.50
CA LEU A 84 -3.46 -2.57 -2.56
C LEU A 84 -2.11 -1.91 -2.88
N CYS A 85 -2.05 -0.58 -3.07
CA CYS A 85 -0.81 0.13 -3.41
C CYS A 85 0.37 -0.21 -2.50
N PHE A 86 0.14 -0.45 -1.19
CA PHE A 86 1.17 -0.84 -0.22
C PHE A 86 1.90 -2.16 -0.56
N VAL A 87 1.32 -3.01 -1.40
CA VAL A 87 1.93 -4.28 -1.82
C VAL A 87 2.98 -4.03 -2.92
N LYS A 88 2.86 -2.96 -3.71
CA LYS A 88 3.83 -2.63 -4.79
C LYS A 88 5.25 -2.48 -4.25
N ASP A 89 5.41 -1.81 -3.11
CA ASP A 89 6.70 -1.56 -2.48
C ASP A 89 7.27 -2.76 -1.72
N LEU A 90 6.47 -3.82 -1.51
CA LEU A 90 6.90 -4.97 -0.75
C LEU A 90 7.83 -5.86 -1.57
N ARG A 91 9.12 -5.59 -1.48
CA ARG A 91 10.18 -6.46 -2.02
C ARG A 91 10.28 -7.69 -1.15
N VAL A 92 9.76 -8.82 -1.61
CA VAL A 92 10.08 -10.10 -0.99
C VAL A 92 11.56 -10.34 -1.28
N THR A 93 12.41 -10.18 -0.27
CA THR A 93 13.80 -10.64 -0.31
C THR A 93 13.80 -12.16 -0.45
N THR A 94 13.63 -12.64 -1.67
CA THR A 94 14.20 -13.92 -2.12
C THR A 94 15.69 -13.68 -2.18
N VAL A 95 16.42 -14.18 -1.20
CA VAL A 95 17.75 -14.71 -1.52
C VAL A 95 17.53 -15.81 -2.55
N PRO A 96 18.07 -15.70 -3.77
CA PRO A 96 18.05 -16.80 -4.72
C PRO A 96 19.07 -17.81 -4.20
N SER A 97 18.61 -18.88 -3.53
CA SER A 97 19.49 -20.01 -3.20
C SER A 97 19.27 -21.09 -4.24
N GLU A 98 20.11 -21.04 -5.28
CA GLU A 98 20.38 -22.17 -6.14
C GLU A 98 20.99 -23.35 -5.33
N ALA A 99 20.80 -24.53 -5.90
CA ALA A 99 21.13 -25.88 -5.45
C ALA A 99 22.45 -26.11 -4.66
N THR A 100 22.47 -27.11 -3.76
CA THR A 100 23.15 -28.43 -3.94
C THR A 100 23.42 -29.19 -2.61
N ARG A 101 22.92 -30.44 -2.54
CA ARG A 101 23.35 -31.66 -1.80
C ARG A 101 24.26 -31.61 -0.54
N LYS A 102 23.77 -32.35 0.48
CA LYS A 102 24.46 -33.22 1.48
C LYS A 102 25.33 -32.62 2.61
N LYS A 103 24.96 -33.08 3.82
CA LYS A 103 25.77 -33.51 5.00
C LYS A 103 25.87 -32.53 6.21
N LYS A 104 25.41 -33.07 7.36
CA LYS A 104 25.72 -32.81 8.79
C LYS A 104 26.81 -31.76 9.06
N GLN A 105 26.70 -30.84 10.03
CA GLN A 105 26.69 -31.09 11.48
C GLN A 105 26.55 -29.72 12.22
N ALA A 106 25.90 -29.68 13.40
CA ALA A 106 25.95 -28.55 14.36
C ALA A 106 27.33 -28.52 15.08
N PRO A 107 27.77 -27.46 15.81
CA PRO A 107 27.08 -26.74 16.92
C PRO A 107 27.16 -25.19 16.84
N GLU A 108 26.24 -24.43 17.46
CA GLU A 108 26.41 -23.58 18.68
C GLU A 108 27.70 -22.71 18.67
N THR A 109 27.71 -21.40 18.94
CA THR A 109 27.11 -20.66 20.06
C THR A 109 27.19 -19.14 19.78
N GLU A 110 26.20 -18.40 20.30
CA GLU A 110 26.19 -17.00 20.75
C GLU A 110 27.08 -15.93 20.07
N GLU A 111 26.45 -14.84 19.61
CA GLU A 111 26.83 -13.49 20.03
C GLU A 111 25.71 -12.47 19.73
N ILE A 112 24.98 -12.12 20.79
CA ILE A 112 24.63 -10.76 21.22
C ILE A 112 24.55 -9.69 20.11
N ILE A 113 23.30 -9.46 19.66
CA ILE A 113 22.64 -8.19 19.25
C ILE A 113 23.53 -6.92 19.21
N PRO A 114 23.44 -6.11 18.11
CA PRO A 114 22.81 -4.79 18.26
C PRO A 114 21.59 -4.61 17.34
N VAL A 115 20.41 -4.51 17.96
CA VAL A 115 19.09 -4.25 17.37
C VAL A 115 18.94 -2.75 17.08
N GLN A 116 20.02 -2.09 16.65
CA GLN A 116 20.08 -0.64 16.50
C GLN A 116 20.85 -0.26 15.24
N ARG A 117 20.17 -0.35 14.10
CA ARG A 117 20.44 0.52 12.94
C ARG A 117 19.28 0.61 11.94
N ILE A 118 18.07 0.24 12.34
CA ILE A 118 16.87 0.62 11.59
C ILE A 118 16.52 2.05 11.99
N CYS A 119 17.09 2.95 11.19
CA CYS A 119 16.53 4.25 10.82
C CYS A 119 16.18 5.18 11.98
N ARG A 120 17.18 5.95 12.40
CA ARG A 120 17.07 7.16 13.24
C ARG A 120 16.30 8.32 12.56
N ASN A 121 15.47 8.06 11.55
CA ASN A 121 14.54 9.04 11.04
C ASN A 121 13.16 8.72 11.59
N ARG A 122 12.84 9.40 12.69
CA ARG A 122 11.48 9.88 12.87
C ARG A 122 11.19 10.82 11.70
N SER A 123 10.87 10.28 10.53
CA SER A 123 10.16 11.04 9.51
C SER A 123 8.81 11.33 10.13
N ARG A 124 8.69 12.50 10.77
CA ARG A 124 7.47 12.98 11.43
C ARG A 124 6.37 12.88 10.37
N LEU A 125 5.51 11.87 10.50
CA LEU A 125 4.33 11.68 9.66
C LEU A 125 3.59 13.01 9.58
N VAL A 126 3.10 13.38 8.39
CA VAL A 126 2.41 14.66 8.24
C VAL A 126 1.20 14.68 9.17
N THR A 127 1.19 15.65 10.08
CA THR A 127 0.09 15.83 11.02
C THR A 127 -1.11 16.45 10.33
N GLU A 128 -2.30 16.24 10.89
CA GLU A 128 -3.53 16.83 10.37
C GLU A 128 -3.45 18.36 10.28
N LYS A 129 -2.81 18.99 11.29
CA LYS A 129 -2.55 20.42 11.31
C LYS A 129 -1.68 20.88 10.14
N GLN A 130 -0.63 20.13 9.81
CA GLN A 130 0.21 20.42 8.65
C GLN A 130 -0.57 20.28 7.34
N LEU A 131 -1.36 19.20 7.18
CA LEU A 131 -2.25 19.04 6.03
C LEU A 131 -3.23 20.20 5.87
N MET A 132 -3.80 20.67 6.99
CA MET A 132 -4.75 21.78 6.99
C MET A 132 -4.08 23.10 6.58
N THR A 133 -2.83 23.33 7.01
CA THR A 133 -2.05 24.51 6.60
C THR A 133 -1.70 24.44 5.11
N VAL A 134 -1.27 23.27 4.61
CA VAL A 134 -1.01 23.07 3.18
C VAL A 134 -2.29 23.24 2.37
N ALA A 135 -3.43 22.73 2.85
CA ALA A 135 -4.71 22.88 2.17
C ALA A 135 -5.14 24.33 1.99
N ARG A 136 -4.76 25.22 2.91
CA ARG A 136 -4.98 26.68 2.79
C ARG A 136 -3.99 27.34 1.84
N ALA A 137 -2.79 26.79 1.69
CA ALA A 137 -1.79 27.29 0.76
C ALA A 137 -2.10 26.90 -0.69
N ILE A 138 -2.66 25.71 -0.89
CA ILE A 138 -3.04 25.18 -2.20
C ILE A 138 -4.26 25.94 -2.75
N GLY A 139 -4.03 26.63 -3.87
CA GLY A 139 -5.03 27.41 -4.58
C GLY A 139 -5.99 26.57 -5.44
N ARG A 140 -6.47 27.17 -6.53
CA ARG A 140 -7.44 26.55 -7.43
C ARG A 140 -6.90 25.33 -8.19
N SER A 141 -5.58 25.18 -8.27
CA SER A 141 -4.88 24.07 -8.94
C SER A 141 -4.88 22.75 -8.15
N TRP A 142 -5.64 22.66 -7.04
CA TRP A 142 -5.68 21.45 -6.22
C TRP A 142 -6.07 20.18 -6.99
N ARG A 143 -6.92 20.28 -8.02
CA ARG A 143 -7.30 19.13 -8.86
C ARG A 143 -6.13 18.61 -9.70
N GLU A 144 -5.33 19.52 -10.24
CA GLU A 144 -4.14 19.17 -11.03
C GLU A 144 -3.05 18.61 -10.13
N ILE A 145 -2.82 19.23 -8.97
CA ILE A 145 -1.90 18.72 -7.94
C ILE A 145 -2.34 17.31 -7.49
N GLY A 146 -3.62 17.12 -7.21
CA GLY A 146 -4.17 15.82 -6.82
C GLY A 146 -3.90 14.75 -7.87
N ARG A 147 -4.14 15.07 -9.15
CA ARG A 147 -3.97 14.13 -10.26
C ARG A 147 -2.49 13.86 -10.59
N LEU A 148 -1.67 14.91 -10.66
CA LEU A 148 -0.33 14.84 -11.24
C LEU A 148 0.75 14.67 -10.16
N ALA A 149 0.63 15.33 -9.01
CA ALA A 149 1.60 15.23 -7.93
C ALA A 149 1.26 14.13 -6.91
N LEU A 150 -0.03 13.86 -6.68
CA LEU A 150 -0.49 12.89 -5.67
C LEU A 150 -1.04 11.59 -6.26
N ASP A 151 -1.06 11.46 -7.60
CA ASP A 151 -1.58 10.32 -8.37
C ASP A 151 -2.99 9.89 -7.95
N ILE A 152 -3.84 10.87 -7.62
CA ILE A 152 -5.24 10.64 -7.22
C ILE A 152 -6.12 10.57 -8.48
N PRO A 153 -6.94 9.51 -8.63
CA PRO A 153 -7.85 9.37 -9.76
C PRO A 153 -8.82 10.56 -9.90
N SER A 154 -9.10 10.98 -11.13
CA SER A 154 -10.04 12.08 -11.42
C SER A 154 -11.42 11.87 -10.81
N VAL A 155 -11.91 10.63 -10.87
CA VAL A 155 -13.19 10.22 -10.28
C VAL A 155 -13.22 10.52 -8.78
N LYS A 156 -12.09 10.33 -8.08
CA LYS A 156 -12.01 10.59 -6.64
C LYS A 156 -12.00 12.09 -6.33
N LEU A 157 -11.36 12.88 -7.18
CA LEU A 157 -11.36 14.35 -7.05
C LEU A 157 -12.76 14.94 -7.28
N GLU A 158 -13.52 14.40 -8.23
CA GLU A 158 -14.90 14.78 -8.50
C GLU A 158 -15.82 14.45 -7.31
N GLN A 159 -15.71 13.24 -6.75
CA GLN A 159 -16.42 12.86 -5.53
C GLN A 159 -16.11 13.81 -4.35
N ILE A 160 -14.84 14.18 -4.16
CA ILE A 160 -14.45 15.10 -3.09
C ILE A 160 -15.03 16.50 -3.30
N GLU A 161 -15.09 16.95 -4.56
CA GLU A 161 -15.69 18.24 -4.93
C GLU A 161 -17.21 18.26 -4.69
N GLU A 162 -17.90 17.15 -4.96
CA GLU A 162 -19.34 16.99 -4.70
C GLU A 162 -19.65 16.84 -3.20
N ASP A 163 -18.84 16.07 -2.46
CA ASP A 163 -19.06 15.78 -1.04
C ASP A 163 -18.79 16.98 -0.11
N LYS A 164 -17.95 17.93 -0.54
CA LYS A 164 -17.48 19.04 0.30
C LYS A 164 -17.73 20.39 -0.37
N SER A 165 -18.40 21.30 0.34
CA SER A 165 -18.70 22.64 -0.20
C SER A 165 -17.53 23.61 -0.05
N GLN A 166 -16.68 23.44 0.96
CA GLN A 166 -15.56 24.35 1.22
C GLN A 166 -14.30 23.91 0.47
N HIS A 167 -13.64 24.85 -0.21
CA HIS A 167 -12.37 24.61 -0.91
C HIS A 167 -11.32 23.98 0.01
N VAL A 168 -11.12 24.53 1.21
CA VAL A 168 -10.12 24.02 2.16
C VAL A 168 -10.43 22.58 2.57
N GLU A 169 -11.71 22.22 2.72
CA GLU A 169 -12.11 20.85 3.04
C GLU A 169 -11.88 19.89 1.88
N ARG A 170 -12.10 20.32 0.63
CA ARG A 170 -11.79 19.53 -0.57
C ARG A 170 -10.32 19.21 -0.65
N VAL A 171 -9.47 20.23 -0.52
CA VAL A 171 -8.02 20.06 -0.57
C VAL A 171 -7.52 19.24 0.62
N PHE A 172 -8.06 19.46 1.81
CA PHE A 172 -7.74 18.67 2.97
C PHE A 172 -8.15 17.20 2.81
N ALA A 173 -9.34 16.93 2.27
CA ALA A 173 -9.81 15.57 1.99
C ALA A 173 -8.94 14.89 0.92
N MET A 174 -8.52 15.62 -0.11
CA MET A 174 -7.58 15.15 -1.12
C MET A 174 -6.23 14.78 -0.50
N LEU A 175 -5.63 15.67 0.30
CA LEU A 175 -4.36 15.41 0.97
C LEU A 175 -4.48 14.30 2.02
N GLY A 176 -5.62 14.22 2.70
CA GLY A 176 -5.97 13.14 3.61
C GLY A 176 -6.04 11.80 2.88
N HIS A 177 -6.66 11.78 1.69
CA HIS A 177 -6.70 10.62 0.82
C HIS A 177 -5.30 10.19 0.40
N TRP A 178 -4.47 11.12 -0.08
CA TRP A 178 -3.07 10.88 -0.37
C TRP A 178 -2.33 10.29 0.85
N ARG A 179 -2.49 10.87 2.05
CA ARG A 179 -1.88 10.36 3.28
C ARG A 179 -2.35 8.94 3.60
N THR A 180 -3.63 8.64 3.40
CA THR A 180 -4.14 7.28 3.61
C THR A 180 -3.61 6.27 2.60
N CYS A 181 -3.31 6.71 1.37
CA CYS A 181 -2.67 5.88 0.34
C CYS A 181 -1.16 5.69 0.61
N GLN A 182 -0.45 6.75 1.03
CA GLN A 182 1.01 6.77 1.21
C GLN A 182 1.50 6.30 2.59
N ARG A 183 0.65 6.31 3.62
CA ARG A 183 0.92 5.84 5.00
C ARG A 183 2.31 6.18 5.58
N GLU A 184 3.30 5.32 5.41
CA GLU A 184 4.65 5.44 6.02
C GLU A 184 5.55 6.43 5.26
N GLU A 185 5.32 6.62 3.97
CA GLU A 185 6.00 7.60 3.11
C GLU A 185 5.28 8.96 3.07
N ALA A 186 4.11 9.07 3.73
CA ALA A 186 3.37 10.31 3.91
C ALA A 186 4.07 11.24 4.93
N THR A 187 5.29 11.62 4.58
CA THR A 187 6.19 12.46 5.35
C THR A 187 6.12 13.88 4.83
N ALA A 188 6.39 14.85 5.72
CA ALA A 188 6.32 16.27 5.36
C ALA A 188 7.32 16.62 4.24
N ALA A 189 8.48 15.96 4.24
CA ALA A 189 9.49 16.08 3.20
C ALA A 189 9.03 15.49 1.86
N HIS A 190 8.34 14.35 1.86
CA HIS A 190 7.82 13.75 0.64
C HIS A 190 6.72 14.61 0.01
N LEU A 191 5.79 15.12 0.84
CA LEU A 191 4.76 16.06 0.38
C LEU A 191 5.39 17.34 -0.20
N HIS A 192 6.41 17.89 0.47
CA HIS A 192 7.13 19.07 -0.02
C HIS A 192 7.83 18.79 -1.35
N SER A 193 8.49 17.64 -1.50
CA SER A 193 9.13 17.25 -2.76
C SER A 193 8.13 17.14 -3.90
N LEU A 194 6.96 16.50 -3.70
CA LEU A 194 5.92 16.37 -4.72
C LEU A 194 5.33 17.73 -5.14
N LEU A 195 5.16 18.63 -4.17
CA LEU A 195 4.62 19.97 -4.42
C LEU A 195 5.66 20.93 -5.01
N SER A 196 6.95 20.62 -4.90
CA SER A 196 8.09 21.41 -5.41
C SER A 196 8.59 20.94 -6.79
N GLN A 197 8.19 19.73 -7.24
CA GLN A 197 8.64 19.16 -8.51
C GLN A 197 8.07 19.88 -9.75
N ASP A 198 6.91 20.51 -9.64
CA ASP A 198 6.22 21.16 -10.75
C ASP A 198 5.69 22.54 -10.30
N ASP A 199 5.66 23.49 -11.23
CA ASP A 199 5.32 24.90 -10.97
C ASP A 199 3.81 25.10 -10.79
N TRP A 200 3.24 24.50 -9.74
CA TRP A 200 1.80 24.47 -9.43
C TRP A 200 1.23 25.83 -8.97
N ALA A 201 1.93 26.93 -9.25
CA ALA A 201 1.67 28.28 -8.75
C ALA A 201 1.65 28.36 -7.20
N LEU A 202 2.41 27.48 -6.54
CA LEU A 202 2.60 27.47 -5.09
C LEU A 202 3.99 28.01 -4.78
N PRO A 203 4.11 29.18 -4.14
CA PRO A 203 5.40 29.66 -3.66
C PRO A 203 5.98 28.63 -2.69
N PRO A 204 7.26 28.21 -2.84
CA PRO A 204 7.90 27.26 -1.92
C PRO A 204 7.85 27.76 -0.47
N GLU A 205 7.89 29.08 -0.27
CA GLU A 205 7.72 29.77 1.02
C GLU A 205 6.43 29.37 1.76
N ARG A 206 5.38 28.97 1.04
CA ARG A 206 4.09 28.57 1.61
C ARG A 206 4.05 27.12 2.07
N ILE A 207 5.03 26.30 1.71
CA ILE A 207 5.13 24.89 2.09
C ILE A 207 6.40 24.59 2.87
N ASP A 208 7.39 25.50 2.92
CA ASP A 208 8.65 25.36 3.66
C ASP A 208 8.47 25.10 5.16
N PHE A 209 7.35 25.52 5.76
CA PHE A 209 7.00 25.17 7.14
C PHE A 209 6.86 23.64 7.36
N LEU A 210 6.72 22.85 6.30
CA LEU A 210 6.78 21.38 6.36
C LEU A 210 8.18 20.86 6.67
N LEU A 211 9.21 21.60 6.29
CA LEU A 211 10.63 21.30 6.54
C LEU A 211 11.16 21.99 7.80
N GLU A 212 10.49 23.04 8.28
CA GLU A 212 10.84 23.78 9.49
C GLU A 212 10.46 22.98 10.76
N THR A 213 11.23 21.94 11.05
CA THR A 213 11.11 21.16 12.28
C THR A 213 11.73 21.90 13.45
N VAL A 214 10.92 22.64 14.19
CA VAL A 214 11.23 23.00 15.58
C VAL A 214 10.98 21.81 16.53
#